data_AF-D3DBD3-F1
#
_entry.id   AF-D3DBD3-F1
#
_cell.length_a   1.000
_cell.length_b   1.000
_cell.length_c   1.000
_cell.angle_alpha   90.00
_cell.angle_beta   90.00
_cell.angle_gamma   90.00
#
_symmetry.space_group_name_H-M   'P 1'
#
loop_
_entity.id
_entity.type
_entity.pdbx_description
1 polymer ?
#
loop_
_entity_poly.entity_id
_entity_poly.type
_entity_poly.pdbx_seq_one_letter_code
_entity_poly.pdbx_strand_id
1 'polypeptide(L)' 'MWIAACCLTHNLPLATLNLKDYMYFRDHHGLRILGEE' A
#
# COMPACT_ATOMS: atom_id res chain seq x y z
N MET A 1 -3.83 8.72 2.64
CA MET A 1 -3.70 7.94 3.90
C MET A 1 -2.28 8.04 4.42
N TRP A 2 -2.08 8.32 5.70
CA TRP A 2 -0.74 8.45 6.30
C TRP A 2 0.10 7.16 6.23
N ILE A 3 -0.52 5.99 6.42
CA ILE A 3 0.17 4.70 6.32
C ILE A 3 0.78 4.50 4.92
N ALA A 4 0.03 4.76 3.85
CA ALA A 4 0.54 4.66 2.48
C ALA A 4 1.71 5.61 2.22
N ALA A 5 1.62 6.85 2.72
CA ALA A 5 2.69 7.84 2.58
C ALA A 5 3.99 7.37 3.28
N CYS A 6 3.88 6.80 4.47
CA CYS A 6 5.03 6.23 5.17
C CYS A 6 5.64 5.05 4.39
N CYS A 7 4.82 4.10 3.93
CA CYS A 7 5.29 2.95 3.14
C CYS A 7 6.00 3.39 1.85
N LEU A 8 5.43 4.34 1.12
CA LEU A 8 6.02 4.89 -0.11
C LEU A 8 7.34 5.63 0.16
N THR A 9 7.38 6.47 1.20
CA THR A 9 8.56 7.26 1.58
C THR A 9 9.75 6.36 1.96
N HIS A 10 9.48 5.26 2.66
CA HIS A 10 10.51 4.35 3.15
C HIS A 10 10.71 3.11 2.26
N ASN A 11 10.04 3.04 1.11
CA ASN A 11 10.07 1.90 0.19
C ASN A 11 9.73 0.55 0.87
N LEU A 12 8.78 0.56 1.81
CA LEU A 12 8.31 -0.61 2.54
C LEU A 12 7.00 -1.15 1.94
N PRO A 13 6.80 -2.48 1.89
CA PRO A 13 5.51 -3.06 1.51
C PRO A 13 4.48 -2.92 2.64
N LEU A 14 3.19 -2.90 2.30
CA LEU A 14 2.07 -2.83 3.23
C LEU A 14 1.37 -4.19 3.36
N ALA A 15 1.43 -4.80 4.54
CA ALA A 15 0.58 -5.95 4.88
C ALA A 15 -0.74 -5.44 5.47
N THR A 16 -1.85 -5.64 4.76
CA THR A 16 -3.18 -5.20 5.24
C THR A 16 -4.29 -6.05 4.65
N LEU A 17 -5.36 -6.27 5.41
CA LEU A 17 -6.62 -6.86 4.92
C LEU A 17 -7.60 -5.78 4.41
N ASN A 18 -7.27 -4.50 4.59
CA ASN A 18 -8.11 -3.39 4.14
C ASN A 18 -7.79 -3.01 2.68
N LEU A 19 -7.83 -3.98 1.76
CA LEU A 19 -7.31 -3.83 0.40
C LEU A 19 -7.98 -2.67 -0.35
N LYS A 20 -9.32 -2.54 -0.24
CA LYS A 20 -10.11 -1.52 -0.94
C LYS A 20 -9.59 -0.10 -0.71
N ASP A 21 -9.16 0.18 0.51
CA ASP A 21 -8.66 1.48 0.92
C ASP A 21 -7.26 1.80 0.35
N TYR A 22 -6.51 0.77 -0.05
CA TYR A 22 -5.13 0.91 -0.52
C TYR A 22 -4.92 0.61 -2.02
N MET A 23 -5.90 0.05 -2.73
CA MET A 23 -5.80 -0.26 -4.16
C MET A 23 -5.39 0.96 -5.02
N TYR A 24 -5.95 2.13 -4.76
CA TYR A 24 -5.57 3.36 -5.49
C TYR A 24 -4.06 3.66 -5.38
N PHE A 25 -3.47 3.46 -4.20
CA PHE A 25 -2.03 3.68 -3.99
C PHE A 25 -1.17 2.60 -4.64
N ARG A 26 -1.67 1.36 -4.71
CA ARG A 26 -1.02 0.30 -5.48
C ARG A 26 -1.00 0.65 -6.97
N ASP A 27 -2.16 0.97 -7.51
CA ASP A 27 -2.38 1.12 -8.96
C ASP A 27 -1.75 2.40 -9.52
N HIS A 28 -1.72 3.50 -8.74
CA HIS A 28 -1.25 4.80 -9.23
C HIS A 28 0.04 5.31 -8.58
N HIS A 29 0.42 4.78 -7.42
CA HIS A 29 1.57 5.27 -6.65
C HIS A 29 2.64 4.21 -6.40
N GLY A 30 2.46 2.97 -6.89
CA GLY A 30 3.45 1.90 -6.75
C GLY A 30 3.56 1.31 -5.34
N LEU A 31 2.53 1.49 -4.50
CA LEU A 31 2.49 0.86 -3.18
C LEU A 31 2.43 -0.67 -3.32
N ARG A 32 3.41 -1.37 -2.77
CA ARG A 32 3.41 -2.84 -2.73
C ARG A 32 2.51 -3.32 -1.59
N ILE A 33 1.56 -4.21 -1.88
CA ILE A 33 0.67 -4.81 -0.86
C ILE A 33 0.99 -6.30 -0.72
N LEU A 34 1.06 -6.80 0.51
CA LEU A 34 1.32 -8.21 0.83
C LEU A 34 0.02 -8.93 1.17
N GLY A 35 -0.07 -10.20 0.79
CA GLY A 35 -1.26 -11.04 1.06
C GLY A 35 -2.40 -10.84 0.06
N GLU A 36 -2.10 -10.34 -1.15
CA GLU A 36 -3.02 -10.35 -2.31
C GLU A 36 -3.04 -11.69 -3.07
N GLU A 37 -2.39 -12.74 -2.55
CA GLU A 37 -2.41 -14.11 -3.10
C GLU A 37 -3.67 -14.90 -2.71
#